data_AF-A0A9P9HDV6-F1
#
_entry.id   AF-A0A9P9HDV6-F1
#
_cell.length_a   1.000
_cell.length_b   1.000
_cell.length_c   1.000
_cell.angle_alpha   90.00
_cell.angle_beta   90.00
_cell.angle_gamma   90.00
#
_symmetry.space_group_name_H-M   'P 1'
#
loop_
_entity.id
_entity.type
_entity.pdbx_description
1 polymer ?
#
loop_
_entity_poly.entity_id
_entity_poly.type
_entity_poly.pdbx_seq_one_letter_code
_entity_poly.pdbx_strand_id
1 'polypeptide(L)'
;MTVVHRTHSEASRNFHGWVKKNFARWSCLSTTLLIRPDNAQETKIDNSFSNPANANFAVQLVVQLYRAAGIIDARDFSRRASVLMLTPYRAQRRIYDLLLLELTATEVPKILVEV
;
A
#
# COMPACT_ATOMS: atom_id res chain seq x y z
N MET A 1 -17.90 -22.87 -5.98
CA MET A 1 -16.91 -21.89 -5.52
C MET A 1 -15.54 -22.41 -5.94
N THR A 2 -14.96 -21.84 -6.99
CA THR A 2 -13.71 -22.36 -7.59
C THR A 2 -12.53 -21.68 -6.91
N VAL A 3 -11.81 -22.41 -6.07
CA VAL A 3 -10.57 -21.93 -5.45
C VAL A 3 -9.47 -22.02 -6.51
N VAL A 4 -9.11 -20.88 -7.10
CA VAL A 4 -7.98 -20.81 -8.03
C VAL A 4 -6.70 -20.74 -7.20
N HIS A 5 -5.99 -21.86 -7.09
CA HIS A 5 -4.63 -21.88 -6.54
C HIS A 5 -3.70 -21.10 -7.47
N ARG A 6 -3.40 -19.84 -7.14
CA ARG A 6 -2.40 -19.05 -7.87
C ARG A 6 -1.02 -19.28 -7.30
N THR A 7 -0.07 -19.41 -8.21
CA THR A 7 1.34 -19.56 -7.85
C THR A 7 1.93 -18.19 -7.54
N HIS A 8 2.86 -18.13 -6.59
CA HIS A 8 3.59 -16.90 -6.21
C HIS A 8 4.22 -16.16 -7.41
N SER A 9 4.56 -16.89 -8.48
CA SER A 9 5.12 -16.35 -9.72
C SER A 9 4.12 -15.54 -10.56
N GLU A 10 2.81 -15.76 -10.42
CA GLU A 10 1.79 -15.00 -11.15
C GLU A 10 1.51 -13.65 -10.48
N ALA A 11 1.33 -13.64 -9.16
CA ALA A 11 1.15 -12.43 -8.36
C ALA A 11 2.32 -11.45 -8.57
N SER A 12 3.55 -11.97 -8.51
CA SER A 12 4.78 -11.23 -8.76
C SER A 12 4.82 -10.59 -10.15
N ARG A 13 4.45 -11.33 -11.21
CA ARG A 13 4.41 -10.81 -12.59
C ARG A 13 3.36 -9.71 -12.77
N ASN A 14 2.18 -9.89 -12.20
CA ASN A 14 1.09 -8.90 -12.29
C ASN A 14 1.48 -7.60 -11.59
N PHE A 15 2.07 -7.70 -10.39
CA PHE A 15 2.60 -6.54 -9.67
C PHE A 15 3.70 -5.83 -10.48
N HIS A 16 4.67 -6.59 -11.00
CA HIS A 16 5.75 -6.03 -11.83
C HIS A 16 5.22 -5.31 -13.07
N GLY A 17 4.25 -5.91 -13.77
CA GLY A 17 3.60 -5.30 -14.93
C GLY A 17 2.87 -4.00 -14.58
N TRP A 18 2.14 -4.00 -13.47
CA TRP A 18 1.47 -2.80 -12.96
C TRP A 18 2.47 -1.70 -12.57
N VAL A 19 3.57 -2.05 -11.90
CA VAL A 19 4.62 -1.10 -11.52
C VAL A 19 5.28 -0.49 -12.76
N LYS A 20 5.68 -1.31 -13.74
CA LYS A 20 6.25 -0.80 -15.01
C LYS A 20 5.34 0.18 -15.72
N LYS A 21 4.02 -0.07 -15.72
CA LYS A 21 3.03 0.80 -16.35
C LYS A 21 2.90 2.14 -15.63
N ASN A 22 2.85 2.15 -14.31
CA ASN A 22 2.51 3.35 -13.53
C ASN A 22 3.73 4.13 -13.02
N PHE A 23 4.90 3.49 -12.97
CA PHE A 23 6.15 4.06 -12.44
C PHE A 23 7.31 3.96 -13.42
N ALA A 24 7.05 4.00 -14.74
CA ALA A 24 8.07 3.84 -15.79
C ALA A 24 9.30 4.77 -15.64
N ARG A 25 9.12 5.94 -15.01
CA ARG A 25 10.18 6.92 -14.72
C ARG A 25 11.14 6.46 -13.61
N TRP A 26 10.71 5.53 -12.76
CA TRP A 26 11.53 4.94 -11.72
C TRP A 26 11.95 3.57 -12.23
N SER A 27 13.23 3.43 -12.56
CA SER A 27 13.83 2.19 -13.09
C SER A 27 13.63 1.05 -12.09
N CYS A 28 12.48 0.38 -12.17
CA CYS A 28 12.08 -0.64 -11.22
C CYS A 28 12.67 -1.97 -11.65
N LEU A 29 13.67 -2.43 -10.90
CA LEU A 29 14.47 -3.61 -11.22
C LEU A 29 13.92 -4.92 -10.63
N SER A 30 12.76 -4.91 -9.95
CA SER A 30 12.25 -6.10 -9.24
C SER A 30 10.77 -6.00 -8.85
N THR A 31 10.24 -7.03 -8.18
CA THR A 31 9.01 -7.03 -7.36
C THR A 31 9.03 -6.05 -6.18
N THR A 32 10.03 -5.17 -6.13
CA THR A 32 10.29 -4.23 -5.07
C THR A 32 10.44 -2.86 -5.70
N LEU A 33 9.66 -1.91 -5.20
CA LEU A 33 9.68 -0.52 -5.64
C LEU A 33 10.11 0.35 -4.46
N LEU A 34 11.20 1.10 -4.62
CA LEU A 34 11.62 2.11 -3.66
C LEU A 34 11.18 3.49 -4.15
N ILE A 35 10.37 4.16 -3.35
CA ILE A 35 9.79 5.47 -3.68
C ILE A 35 10.25 6.49 -2.66
N ARG A 36 10.64 7.67 -3.14
CA ARG A 36 10.89 8.86 -2.32
C ARG A 36 9.87 9.93 -2.71
N PRO A 37 8.77 10.07 -1.96
CA PRO A 37 7.80 11.13 -2.22
C PRO A 37 8.44 12.50 -2.09
N ASP A 38 8.02 13.44 -2.93
CA ASP A 38 8.43 14.84 -2.80
C ASP A 38 7.92 15.43 -1.48
N ASN A 39 8.66 16.38 -0.91
CA ASN A 39 8.32 17.05 0.36
C ASN A 39 8.17 16.10 1.56
N ALA A 40 8.80 14.92 1.52
CA ALA A 40 8.86 13.98 2.62
C ALA A 40 9.73 14.48 3.77
N GLN A 41 9.22 15.42 4.56
CA GLN A 41 9.87 15.90 5.78
C GLN A 41 9.34 15.19 7.02
N GLU A 42 10.26 14.75 7.88
CA GLU A 42 9.94 14.18 9.17
C GLU A 42 9.70 15.27 10.22
N THR A 43 8.62 15.12 10.97
CA THR A 43 8.22 15.97 12.09
C THR A 43 8.23 15.14 13.36
N LYS A 44 8.89 15.68 14.40
CA LYS A 44 8.91 15.08 15.74
C LYS A 44 7.61 15.42 16.48
N ILE A 45 6.99 14.40 17.09
CA ILE A 45 5.80 14.52 17.95
C ILE A 45 6.12 13.79 19.25
N ASP A 46 6.30 14.54 20.34
CA ASP A 46 6.79 14.04 21.63
C ASP A 46 8.06 13.19 21.48
N ASN A 47 7.99 11.90 21.82
CA ASN A 47 9.06 10.91 21.72
C ASN A 47 8.92 10.02 20.46
N SER A 48 8.23 10.49 19.44
CA SER A 48 7.98 9.76 18.19
C SER A 48 8.16 10.67 16.97
N PHE A 49 8.06 10.09 15.78
CA PHE A 49 8.26 10.77 14.51
C PHE A 49 7.14 10.43 13.54
N SER A 50 6.85 11.36 12.65
CA SER A 50 5.88 11.19 11.58
C SER A 50 6.28 11.96 10.35
N ASN A 51 5.84 11.51 9.19
CA ASN A 51 6.05 12.15 7.90
C ASN A 51 4.70 12.14 7.16
N PRO A 52 3.94 13.25 7.23
CA PRO A 52 2.61 13.33 6.63
C PRO A 52 2.60 13.13 5.11
N ALA A 53 3.64 13.59 4.39
CA ALA A 53 3.73 13.40 2.94
C ALA A 53 3.90 11.91 2.58
N ASN A 54 4.77 11.20 3.30
CA ASN A 54 4.88 9.74 3.17
C ASN A 54 3.58 9.04 3.53
N ALA A 55 2.89 9.52 4.58
CA ALA A 55 1.64 8.92 5.02
C ALA A 55 0.55 9.01 3.94
N ASN A 56 0.32 10.21 3.41
CA ASN A 56 -0.62 10.47 2.33
C ASN A 56 -0.24 9.68 1.07
N PHE A 57 1.03 9.68 0.68
CA PHE A 57 1.49 8.94 -0.48
C PHE A 57 1.23 7.44 -0.34
N ALA A 58 1.55 6.84 0.81
CA ALA A 58 1.35 5.42 1.02
C ALA A 58 -0.14 5.04 1.02
N VAL A 59 -1.02 5.83 1.66
CA VAL A 59 -2.46 5.58 1.63
C VAL A 59 -3.04 5.72 0.22
N GLN A 60 -2.59 6.71 -0.55
CA GLN A 60 -2.97 6.83 -1.96
C GLN A 60 -2.46 5.63 -2.78
N LEU A 61 -1.26 5.14 -2.50
CA LEU A 61 -0.75 3.92 -3.14
C LEU A 61 -1.63 2.71 -2.83
N VAL A 62 -2.10 2.56 -1.59
CA VAL A 62 -3.10 1.54 -1.22
C VAL A 62 -4.33 1.68 -2.10
N VAL A 63 -4.96 2.86 -2.18
CA VAL A 63 -6.14 3.09 -3.05
C VAL A 63 -5.86 2.67 -4.50
N GLN A 64 -4.69 3.01 -5.05
CA GLN A 64 -4.34 2.62 -6.43
C GLN A 64 -4.15 1.11 -6.59
N LEU A 65 -3.59 0.41 -5.60
CA LEU A 65 -3.49 -1.05 -5.59
C LEU A 65 -4.89 -1.68 -5.60
N TYR A 66 -5.82 -1.16 -4.78
CA TYR A 66 -7.21 -1.61 -4.79
C TYR A 66 -7.91 -1.32 -6.11
N ARG A 67 -7.60 -0.22 -6.82
CA ARG A 67 -8.18 0.07 -8.14
C ARG A 67 -7.55 -0.74 -9.27
N ALA A 68 -6.36 -1.29 -9.07
CA ALA A 68 -5.65 -2.07 -10.08
C ALA A 68 -6.32 -3.43 -10.35
N ALA A 69 -7.06 -3.53 -11.45
CA ALA A 69 -7.76 -4.76 -11.85
C ALA A 69 -6.84 -5.99 -11.98
N GLY A 70 -5.55 -5.79 -12.27
CA GLY A 70 -4.55 -6.86 -12.36
C GLY A 70 -3.96 -7.32 -11.02
N ILE A 71 -4.15 -6.56 -9.93
CA ILE A 71 -3.61 -6.87 -8.60
C ILE A 71 -4.72 -7.45 -7.73
N ILE A 72 -5.17 -8.64 -8.12
CA ILE A 72 -6.32 -9.30 -7.49
C ILE A 72 -6.03 -9.65 -6.02
N ASP A 73 -4.76 -9.93 -5.68
CA ASP A 73 -4.33 -10.22 -4.31
C ASP A 73 -4.56 -9.05 -3.35
N ALA A 74 -4.60 -7.81 -3.85
CA ALA A 74 -4.93 -6.63 -3.03
C ALA A 74 -6.41 -6.62 -2.60
N ARG A 75 -7.27 -7.46 -3.19
CA ARG A 75 -8.70 -7.59 -2.89
C ARG A 75 -9.05 -8.98 -2.33
N ASP A 76 -8.06 -9.74 -1.87
CA ASP A 76 -8.24 -11.10 -1.39
C ASP A 76 -8.77 -11.13 0.05
N PHE A 77 -10.09 -11.23 0.19
CA PHE A 77 -10.81 -11.34 1.47
C PHE A 77 -10.60 -12.68 2.20
N SER A 78 -9.91 -13.66 1.61
CA SER A 78 -9.56 -14.89 2.33
C SER A 78 -8.39 -14.69 3.31
N ARG A 79 -7.67 -13.55 3.20
CA ARG A 79 -6.55 -13.19 4.06
C ARG A 79 -7.00 -12.31 5.22
N ARG A 80 -6.27 -12.39 6.33
CA ARG A 80 -6.45 -11.47 7.47
C ARG A 80 -6.30 -10.01 7.06
N ALA A 81 -5.33 -9.72 6.19
CA ALA A 81 -5.17 -8.45 5.48
C ALA A 81 -4.53 -8.71 4.11
N SER A 82 -4.97 -7.98 3.08
CA SER A 82 -4.39 -8.04 1.73
C SER A 82 -3.20 -7.11 1.57
N VAL A 83 -3.16 -6.01 2.36
CA VAL A 83 -2.07 -5.05 2.42
C VAL A 83 -1.64 -4.86 3.88
N LEU A 84 -0.34 -4.98 4.13
CA LEU A 84 0.27 -4.73 5.43
C LEU A 84 1.18 -3.50 5.33
N MET A 85 0.92 -2.49 6.15
CA MET A 85 1.71 -1.27 6.27
C MET A 85 2.58 -1.37 7.52
N LEU A 86 3.89 -1.18 7.40
CA LEU A 86 4.81 -1.26 8.53
C LEU A 86 5.46 0.10 8.78
N THR A 87 5.55 0.50 10.04
CA THR A 87 6.25 1.71 10.46
C THR A 87 6.89 1.54 11.84
N PRO A 88 8.12 2.03 12.06
CA PRO A 88 8.78 1.95 13.36
C PRO A 88 8.20 2.95 14.37
N TYR A 89 7.49 4.00 13.92
CA TYR A 89 7.05 5.09 14.79
C TYR A 89 5.56 5.04 15.08
N ARG A 90 5.21 5.11 16.38
CA ARG A 90 3.82 5.16 16.85
C ARG A 90 3.05 6.38 16.32
N ALA A 91 3.69 7.56 16.22
CA ALA A 91 3.05 8.74 15.66
C ALA A 91 2.71 8.55 14.18
N GLN A 92 3.62 7.97 13.39
CA GLN A 92 3.35 7.61 11.99
C GLN A 92 2.20 6.60 11.86
N ARG A 93 2.17 5.55 12.70
CA ARG A 93 1.08 4.57 12.72
C ARG A 93 -0.28 5.25 12.91
N ARG A 94 -0.37 6.17 13.87
CA ARG A 94 -1.59 6.93 14.14
C ARG A 94 -2.04 7.76 12.93
N ILE A 95 -1.11 8.34 12.15
CA ILE A 95 -1.48 9.07 10.93
C ILE A 95 -2.06 8.11 9.88
N TYR A 96 -1.46 6.93 9.69
CA TYR A 96 -2.02 5.93 8.79
C TYR A 96 -3.43 5.52 9.21
N ASP A 97 -3.65 5.23 10.50
CA ASP A 97 -4.96 4.87 11.02
C ASP A 97 -6.00 5.96 10.72
N LEU A 98 -5.65 7.24 10.96
CA LEU A 98 -6.55 8.37 10.69
C LEU A 98 -6.87 8.53 9.19
N LEU A 99 -5.86 8.47 8.32
CA LEU A 99 -6.07 8.58 6.88
C LEU A 99 -6.88 7.41 6.30
N LEU A 100 -6.65 6.19 6.80
CA LEU A 100 -7.44 5.03 6.39
C LEU A 100 -8.88 5.09 6.90
N LEU A 101 -9.13 5.75 8.04
CA LEU A 101 -10.49 5.98 8.53
C LEU A 101 -11.30 6.89 7.62
N GLU A 102 -10.64 7.86 6.96
CA GLU A 102 -11.24 8.81 6.01
C GLU A 102 -11.64 8.15 4.69
N LEU A 103 -11.04 7.01 4.33
CA LEU A 103 -11.41 6.26 3.13
C LEU A 103 -12.80 5.62 3.27
N THR A 104 -13.56 5.68 2.19
CA THR A 104 -14.83 4.96 2.07
C THR A 104 -14.58 3.47 1.80
N ALA A 105 -15.55 2.62 2.17
CA ALA A 105 -15.44 1.18 1.93
C ALA A 105 -15.40 0.80 0.43
N THR A 106 -15.89 1.68 -0.44
CA THR A 106 -15.83 1.52 -1.90
C THR A 106 -14.46 1.88 -2.46
N GLU A 107 -13.71 2.76 -1.80
CA GLU A 107 -12.33 3.05 -2.15
C GLU A 107 -11.39 1.94 -1.69
N VAL A 108 -11.48 1.59 -0.40
CA VAL A 108 -10.70 0.52 0.22
C VAL A 108 -11.50 -0.12 1.37
N PRO A 109 -11.83 -1.42 1.30
CA PRO A 109 -12.40 -2.13 2.43
C PRO A 109 -11.40 -2.18 3.60
N LYS A 110 -11.76 -1.58 4.74
CA LYS A 110 -10.87 -1.40 5.91
C LYS A 110 -10.32 -2.72 6.47
N ILE A 111 -11.08 -3.82 6.37
CA ILE A 111 -10.64 -5.15 6.81
C ILE A 111 -9.44 -5.69 6.05
N LEU A 112 -9.16 -5.16 4.86
CA LEU A 112 -8.10 -5.67 4.00
C LEU A 112 -6.78 -4.89 4.14
N VAL A 113 -6.73 -3.90 5.03
CA VAL A 113 -5.51 -3.14 5.33
C VAL A 113 -5.20 -3.25 6.82
N GLU A 114 -3.98 -3.66 7.14
CA GLU A 114 -3.46 -3.69 8.51
C GLU A 114 -2.26 -2.75 8.61
N VAL A 115 -2.17 -2.00 9.72
CA VAL A 115 -1.08 -1.05 10.05
C VAL A 115 -0.40 -1.43 11.36
#